data_AF-A0AA96JKX4-F1
#
_entry.id   AF-A0AA96JKX4-F1
#
_cell.length_a   1.000
_cell.length_b   1.000
_cell.length_c   1.000
_cell.angle_alpha   90.00
_cell.angle_beta   90.00
_cell.angle_gamma   90.00
#
_symmetry.space_group_name_H-M   'P 1'
#
loop_
_entity.id
_entity.type
_entity.pdbx_description
1 polymer ?
#
loop_
_entity_poly.entity_id
_entity_poly.type
_entity_poly.pdbx_seq_one_letter_code
_entity_poly.pdbx_strand_id
1 'polypeptide(L)'
;MRSGVRYTRESLAEAAEKCTSLDEVITFFGTSPYDKLRRYLVRRFAHFGIDVSHFSAHGRRARPAHEELRLAVTESISIAETLRRLGRPDTGTQRALLRQWVAEEGISTAHFLGQAHQRGKTHTDRARRSEDILVKHDGQRRTRTCLLRRALHEVGVPEKCAECGVGAEWLGKRMTLEVDHINGDWSDDRRENLRLLCPNCHAVTVTWCRGGRRAAMSSTTEPPRRVA
;
A
#
# COMPACT_ATOMS: atom_id res chain seq x y z
N MET A 1 -2.23 -23.52 -27.08
CA MET A 1 -2.88 -22.19 -27.20
C MET A 1 -4.31 -22.33 -26.68
N ARG A 2 -4.66 -21.76 -25.52
CA ARG A 2 -6.07 -21.75 -25.09
C ARG A 2 -6.78 -20.70 -25.93
N SER A 3 -7.71 -21.12 -26.78
CA SER A 3 -8.63 -20.24 -27.51
C SER A 3 -9.30 -19.32 -26.49
N GLY A 4 -9.06 -18.02 -26.58
CA GLY A 4 -9.75 -17.05 -25.74
C GLY A 4 -11.25 -17.12 -26.03
N VAL A 5 -12.07 -17.15 -24.97
CA VAL A 5 -13.53 -17.15 -25.10
C VAL A 5 -13.98 -15.94 -25.90
N ARG A 6 -14.77 -16.18 -26.95
CA ARG A 6 -15.35 -15.13 -27.79
C ARG A 6 -16.75 -14.80 -27.31
N TYR A 7 -16.93 -13.59 -26.81
CA TYR A 7 -18.22 -13.04 -26.43
C TYR A 7 -18.91 -12.44 -27.67
N THR A 8 -19.56 -13.31 -28.45
CA THR A 8 -20.41 -12.93 -29.59
C THR A 8 -21.79 -12.50 -29.10
N ARG A 9 -22.60 -11.90 -30.00
CA ARG A 9 -23.96 -11.48 -29.66
C ARG A 9 -24.83 -12.68 -29.27
N GLU A 10 -24.75 -13.76 -30.05
CA GLU A 10 -25.56 -14.96 -29.91
C GLU A 10 -25.26 -15.67 -28.59
N SER A 11 -23.97 -15.85 -28.28
CA SER A 11 -23.53 -16.50 -27.03
C SER A 11 -23.88 -15.68 -25.79
N LEU A 12 -23.84 -14.34 -25.87
CA LEU A 12 -24.28 -13.48 -24.78
C LEU A 12 -25.80 -13.48 -24.63
N ALA A 13 -26.57 -13.52 -25.72
CA ALA A 13 -28.03 -13.61 -25.64
C ALA A 13 -28.46 -14.91 -24.95
N GLU A 14 -27.83 -16.03 -25.33
CA GLU A 14 -28.04 -17.32 -24.68
C GLU A 14 -27.67 -17.28 -23.19
N ALA A 15 -26.55 -16.63 -22.84
CA ALA A 15 -26.15 -16.46 -21.44
C ALA A 15 -27.13 -15.57 -20.66
N ALA A 16 -27.73 -14.55 -21.29
CA ALA A 16 -28.72 -13.67 -20.65
C ALA A 16 -30.03 -14.39 -20.30
N GLU A 17 -30.44 -15.35 -21.13
CA GLU A 17 -31.63 -16.18 -20.87
C GLU A 17 -31.38 -17.25 -19.79
N LYS A 18 -30.18 -17.86 -19.80
CA LYS A 18 -29.86 -19.00 -18.93
C LYS A 18 -29.28 -18.63 -17.57
N CYS A 19 -28.77 -17.41 -17.42
CA CYS A 19 -28.11 -16.96 -16.20
C CYS A 19 -28.94 -15.87 -15.48
N THR A 20 -28.77 -15.81 -14.17
CA THR A 20 -29.39 -14.83 -13.27
C THR A 20 -28.37 -13.90 -12.62
N SER A 21 -27.09 -14.10 -12.90
CA SER A 21 -25.99 -13.27 -12.40
C SER A 21 -24.79 -13.28 -13.34
N LEU A 22 -23.93 -12.26 -13.24
CA LEU A 22 -22.67 -12.21 -13.98
C LEU A 22 -21.69 -13.32 -13.60
N ASP A 23 -21.82 -13.91 -12.41
CA ASP A 23 -21.00 -15.07 -12.00
C ASP A 23 -21.42 -16.33 -12.73
N GLU A 24 -22.72 -16.58 -12.83
CA GLU A 24 -23.26 -17.68 -13.63
C GLU A 24 -22.85 -17.51 -15.10
N VAL A 25 -22.82 -16.28 -15.62
CA VAL A 25 -22.29 -16.02 -16.96
C VAL A 25 -20.80 -16.38 -17.06
N ILE A 26 -19.97 -16.00 -16.07
CA ILE A 26 -18.53 -16.34 -16.05
C ILE A 26 -18.33 -17.86 -16.02
N THR A 27 -19.12 -18.57 -15.21
CA THR A 27 -19.15 -20.03 -15.11
C THR A 27 -19.64 -20.68 -16.41
N PHE A 28 -20.71 -20.15 -17.02
CA PHE A 28 -21.28 -20.61 -18.28
C PHE A 28 -20.25 -20.56 -19.41
N PHE A 29 -19.43 -19.51 -19.45
CA PHE A 29 -18.34 -19.37 -20.40
C PHE A 29 -17.05 -20.12 -19.99
N GLY A 30 -17.01 -20.78 -18.85
CA GLY A 30 -15.84 -21.52 -18.34
C GLY A 30 -14.61 -20.63 -18.12
N THR A 31 -14.82 -19.33 -17.88
CA THR A 31 -13.72 -18.36 -17.72
C THR A 31 -13.29 -18.21 -16.28
N SER A 32 -11.98 -18.02 -16.05
CA SER A 32 -11.50 -17.68 -14.71
C SER A 32 -11.84 -16.23 -14.38
N PRO A 33 -12.44 -15.94 -13.21
CA PRO A 33 -12.78 -14.58 -12.83
C PRO A 33 -11.50 -13.73 -12.67
N TYR A 34 -11.51 -12.54 -13.26
CA TYR A 34 -10.51 -11.50 -13.01
C TYR A 34 -11.19 -10.14 -12.88
N ASP A 35 -10.55 -9.20 -12.18
CA ASP A 35 -11.17 -7.98 -11.64
C ASP A 35 -11.96 -7.12 -12.63
N LYS A 36 -11.59 -7.15 -13.92
CA LYS A 36 -12.23 -6.32 -14.96
C LYS A 36 -13.31 -7.06 -15.76
N LEU A 37 -13.43 -8.37 -15.63
CA LEU A 37 -14.29 -9.21 -16.46
C LEU A 37 -15.78 -8.84 -16.32
N ARG A 38 -16.27 -8.68 -15.09
CA ARG A 38 -17.66 -8.28 -14.83
C ARG A 38 -18.04 -6.97 -15.53
N ARG A 39 -17.17 -5.96 -15.42
CA ARG A 39 -17.36 -4.64 -16.06
C ARG A 39 -17.27 -4.72 -17.58
N TYR A 40 -16.45 -5.63 -18.10
CA TYR A 40 -16.37 -5.89 -19.53
C TYR A 40 -17.67 -6.54 -20.04
N LEU A 41 -18.17 -7.57 -19.36
CA LEU A 41 -19.43 -8.25 -19.70
C LEU A 41 -20.61 -7.28 -19.71
N VAL A 42 -20.79 -6.45 -18.67
CA VAL A 42 -21.86 -5.43 -18.64
C VAL A 42 -21.80 -4.50 -19.85
N ARG A 43 -20.61 -4.00 -20.20
CA ARG A 43 -20.43 -3.15 -21.39
C ARG A 43 -20.70 -3.92 -22.69
N ARG A 44 -20.42 -5.21 -22.72
CA ARG A 44 -20.62 -6.06 -23.89
C ARG A 44 -22.10 -6.40 -24.10
N PHE A 45 -22.86 -6.68 -23.04
CA PHE A 45 -24.31 -6.81 -23.08
C PHE A 45 -24.97 -5.53 -23.59
N ALA A 46 -24.57 -4.37 -23.03
CA ALA A 46 -25.08 -3.07 -23.49
C ALA A 46 -24.74 -2.78 -24.96
N HIS A 47 -23.52 -3.11 -25.41
CA HIS A 47 -23.10 -2.94 -26.80
C HIS A 47 -23.97 -3.71 -27.80
N PHE A 48 -24.46 -4.90 -27.41
CA PHE A 48 -25.33 -5.72 -28.25
C PHE A 48 -26.83 -5.49 -28.01
N GLY A 49 -27.20 -4.56 -27.12
CA GLY A 49 -28.59 -4.25 -26.78
C GLY A 49 -29.31 -5.40 -26.07
N ILE A 50 -28.58 -6.25 -25.34
CA ILE A 50 -29.17 -7.36 -24.58
C ILE A 50 -29.53 -6.85 -23.20
N ASP A 51 -30.80 -6.98 -22.82
CA ASP A 51 -31.25 -6.62 -21.47
C ASP A 51 -30.77 -7.65 -20.45
N VAL A 52 -30.11 -7.15 -19.40
CA VAL A 52 -29.62 -7.94 -18.27
C VAL A 52 -30.01 -7.30 -16.94
N SER A 53 -31.08 -6.48 -16.95
CA SER A 53 -31.59 -5.79 -15.77
C SER A 53 -32.11 -6.77 -14.70
N HIS A 54 -32.50 -7.98 -15.10
CA HIS A 54 -32.88 -9.07 -14.20
C HIS A 54 -31.69 -9.73 -13.50
N PHE A 55 -30.46 -9.49 -13.96
CA PHE A 55 -29.30 -10.03 -13.27
C PHE A 55 -29.23 -9.45 -11.87
N SER A 56 -29.24 -10.34 -10.88
CA SER A 56 -29.03 -9.95 -9.49
C SER A 56 -27.73 -9.13 -9.40
N ALA A 57 -27.82 -7.95 -8.78
CA ALA A 57 -26.67 -7.09 -8.54
C ALA A 57 -25.72 -7.77 -7.54
N HIS A 58 -24.95 -8.73 -8.03
CA HIS A 58 -24.05 -9.52 -7.21
C HIS A 58 -23.06 -8.59 -6.50
N GLY A 59 -23.09 -8.61 -5.17
CA GLY A 59 -22.20 -7.82 -4.31
C GLY A 59 -22.74 -6.48 -3.80
N ARG A 60 -23.91 -6.00 -4.26
CA ARG A 60 -24.58 -4.85 -3.61
C ARG A 60 -25.48 -5.36 -2.49
N ARG A 61 -24.90 -5.55 -1.30
CA ARG A 61 -25.70 -5.80 -0.10
C ARG A 61 -26.66 -4.63 0.11
N ALA A 62 -27.96 -4.91 0.04
CA ALA A 62 -29.03 -3.94 0.29
C ALA A 62 -28.83 -3.22 1.63
N ARG A 63 -29.35 -2.00 1.78
CA ARG A 63 -29.30 -1.25 3.05
C ARG A 63 -29.81 -2.14 4.21
N PRO A 64 -29.10 -2.23 5.35
CA PRO A 64 -29.60 -2.93 6.53
C PRO A 64 -30.96 -2.40 6.99
N ALA A 65 -31.80 -3.24 7.57
CA ALA A 65 -33.06 -2.78 8.15
C ALA A 65 -32.80 -1.82 9.33
N HIS A 66 -33.78 -0.96 9.67
CA HIS A 66 -33.65 0.01 10.76
C HIS A 66 -33.20 -0.65 12.08
N GLU A 67 -33.89 -1.73 12.49
CA GLU A 67 -33.59 -2.47 13.73
C GLU A 67 -32.19 -3.09 13.72
N GLU A 68 -31.79 -3.67 12.60
CA GLU A 68 -30.47 -4.26 12.43
C GLU A 68 -29.36 -3.20 12.55
N LEU A 69 -29.56 -2.04 11.91
CA LEU A 69 -28.63 -0.93 11.97
C LEU A 69 -28.55 -0.35 13.38
N ARG A 70 -29.68 -0.16 14.05
CA ARG A 70 -29.77 0.38 15.42
C ARG A 70 -29.06 -0.54 16.41
N LEU A 71 -29.32 -1.84 16.34
CA LEU A 71 -28.66 -2.83 17.19
C LEU A 71 -27.14 -2.82 16.95
N ALA A 72 -26.72 -2.87 15.69
CA ALA A 72 -25.30 -2.88 15.34
C ALA A 72 -24.56 -1.63 15.83
N VAL A 73 -25.17 -0.45 15.76
CA VAL A 73 -24.58 0.81 16.25
C VAL A 73 -24.53 0.82 17.78
N THR A 74 -25.60 0.40 18.46
CA THR A 74 -25.67 0.42 19.92
C THR A 74 -24.65 -0.52 20.56
N GLU A 75 -24.42 -1.68 19.95
CA GLU A 75 -23.47 -2.69 20.45
C GLU A 75 -22.02 -2.49 19.97
N SER A 76 -21.73 -1.43 19.23
CA SER A 76 -20.39 -1.11 18.74
C SER A 76 -19.79 0.10 19.45
N ILE A 77 -18.46 0.14 19.55
CA ILE A 77 -17.72 1.33 19.99
C ILE A 77 -17.01 2.05 18.84
N SER A 78 -17.16 1.54 17.60
CA SER A 78 -16.55 2.13 16.40
C SER A 78 -17.28 1.77 15.11
N ILE A 79 -17.14 2.63 14.10
CA ILE A 79 -17.62 2.41 12.71
C ILE A 79 -17.13 1.07 12.14
N ALA A 80 -15.85 0.72 12.37
CA ALA A 80 -15.27 -0.51 11.84
C ALA A 80 -15.90 -1.76 12.47
N GLU A 81 -16.21 -1.70 13.77
CA GLU A 81 -16.93 -2.76 14.46
C GLU A 81 -18.37 -2.89 14.01
N THR A 82 -19.07 -1.77 13.82
CA THR A 82 -20.43 -1.76 13.27
C THR A 82 -20.46 -2.43 11.89
N LEU A 83 -19.50 -2.10 11.01
CA LEU A 83 -19.39 -2.75 9.70
C LEU A 83 -19.12 -4.26 9.84
N ARG A 84 -18.24 -4.68 10.76
CA ARG A 84 -17.99 -6.11 11.02
C ARG A 84 -19.26 -6.84 11.48
N ARG A 85 -20.05 -6.24 12.39
CA ARG A 85 -21.31 -6.81 12.88
C ARG A 85 -22.37 -6.92 11.76
N LEU A 86 -22.43 -5.94 10.87
CA LEU A 86 -23.26 -5.97 9.66
C LEU A 86 -22.67 -6.90 8.56
N GLY A 87 -21.57 -7.59 8.84
CA GLY A 87 -20.84 -8.46 7.90
C GLY A 87 -20.25 -7.72 6.70
N ARG A 88 -20.12 -6.40 6.75
CA ARG A 88 -19.67 -5.54 5.65
C ARG A 88 -18.16 -5.27 5.73
N PRO A 89 -17.49 -5.14 4.57
CA PRO A 89 -16.07 -4.84 4.55
C PRO A 89 -15.80 -3.40 4.99
N ASP A 90 -14.75 -3.21 5.78
CA ASP A 90 -14.31 -1.92 6.28
C ASP A 90 -13.59 -1.11 5.18
N THR A 91 -14.37 -0.43 4.34
CA THR A 91 -13.89 0.36 3.19
C THR A 91 -14.41 1.80 3.26
N GLY A 92 -13.72 2.74 2.61
CA GLY A 92 -14.14 4.15 2.60
C GLY A 92 -15.59 4.36 2.14
N THR A 93 -16.01 3.64 1.09
CA THR A 93 -17.39 3.68 0.58
C THR A 93 -18.39 3.13 1.58
N GLN A 94 -18.14 1.98 2.21
CA GLN A 94 -19.04 1.43 3.22
C GLN A 94 -19.12 2.31 4.47
N ARG A 95 -18.02 2.93 4.89
CA ARG A 95 -18.01 3.91 5.99
C ARG A 95 -18.86 5.14 5.65
N ALA A 96 -18.82 5.62 4.41
CA ALA A 96 -19.64 6.74 3.96
C ALA A 96 -21.14 6.39 3.98
N LEU A 97 -21.49 5.22 3.43
CA LEU A 97 -22.87 4.71 3.45
C LEU A 97 -23.40 4.51 4.87
N LEU A 98 -22.60 3.94 5.78
CA LEU A 98 -23.01 3.77 7.17
C LEU A 98 -23.31 5.11 7.85
N ARG A 99 -22.46 6.13 7.64
CA ARG A 99 -22.72 7.47 8.18
C ARG A 99 -23.99 8.09 7.63
N GLN A 100 -24.26 7.89 6.33
CA GLN A 100 -25.48 8.33 5.69
C GLN A 100 -26.71 7.66 6.33
N TRP A 101 -26.73 6.32 6.44
CA TRP A 101 -27.86 5.60 7.03
C TRP A 101 -28.09 5.98 8.49
N VAL A 102 -27.03 6.08 9.29
CA VAL A 102 -27.11 6.52 10.69
C VAL A 102 -27.73 7.92 10.82
N ALA A 103 -27.34 8.85 9.94
CA ALA A 103 -27.87 10.21 9.95
C ALA A 103 -29.34 10.26 9.51
N GLU A 104 -29.71 9.52 8.47
CA GLU A 104 -31.09 9.44 7.97
C GLU A 104 -32.04 8.82 9.00
N GLU A 105 -31.58 7.83 9.78
CA GLU A 105 -32.38 7.14 10.81
C GLU A 105 -32.28 7.83 12.19
N GLY A 106 -31.52 8.91 12.32
CA GLY A 106 -31.34 9.65 13.58
C GLY A 106 -30.67 8.85 14.70
N ILE A 107 -29.85 7.85 14.36
CA ILE A 107 -29.18 6.99 15.36
C ILE A 107 -27.96 7.72 15.93
N SER A 108 -27.87 7.83 17.25
CA SER A 108 -26.70 8.44 17.89
C SER A 108 -25.46 7.55 17.78
N THR A 109 -24.32 8.17 17.44
CA THR A 109 -22.99 7.54 17.45
C THR A 109 -22.02 8.25 18.40
N ALA A 110 -22.55 9.06 19.33
CA ALA A 110 -21.75 9.85 20.27
C ALA A 110 -20.85 9.00 21.18
N HIS A 111 -21.24 7.74 21.44
CA HIS A 111 -20.46 6.78 22.23
C HIS A 111 -19.29 6.17 21.45
N PHE A 112 -19.17 6.42 20.14
CA PHE A 112 -18.04 5.90 19.37
C PHE A 112 -16.74 6.61 19.76
N LEU A 113 -15.77 5.83 20.20
CA LEU A 113 -14.51 6.36 20.76
C LEU A 113 -13.54 6.87 19.67
N GLY A 114 -13.75 6.46 18.42
CA GLY A 114 -12.98 6.92 17.25
C GLY A 114 -11.46 6.87 17.43
N GLN A 115 -10.75 7.83 16.84
CA GLN A 115 -9.32 8.04 17.11
C GLN A 115 -9.06 8.77 18.44
N ALA A 116 -10.11 9.27 19.10
CA ALA A 116 -10.00 9.99 20.36
C ALA A 116 -9.55 9.09 21.52
N HIS A 117 -9.80 7.77 21.47
CA HIS A 117 -9.26 6.83 22.46
C HIS A 117 -7.72 6.74 22.49
N GLN A 118 -7.05 7.23 21.44
CA GLN A 118 -5.58 7.36 21.36
C GLN A 118 -5.12 8.81 21.56
N ARG A 119 -6.04 9.77 21.62
CA ARG A 119 -5.71 11.19 21.77
C ARG A 119 -5.24 11.43 23.20
N GLY A 120 -4.01 11.94 23.34
CA GLY A 120 -3.33 12.09 24.63
C GLY A 120 -2.52 10.87 25.06
N LYS A 121 -2.62 9.73 24.35
CA LYS A 121 -1.65 8.64 24.50
C LYS A 121 -0.42 8.99 23.68
N THR A 122 0.59 9.54 24.34
CA THR A 122 1.95 9.51 23.80
C THR A 122 2.34 8.04 23.76
N HIS A 123 2.70 7.49 22.60
CA HIS A 123 3.42 6.21 22.58
C HIS A 123 4.73 6.45 23.34
N THR A 124 4.73 6.14 24.63
CA THR A 124 5.91 6.14 25.49
C THR A 124 6.80 4.92 25.24
N ASP A 125 6.41 4.06 24.30
CA ASP A 125 7.20 2.93 23.87
C ASP A 125 8.54 3.46 23.36
N ARG A 126 9.54 3.33 24.25
CA ARG A 126 10.93 3.75 24.13
C ARG A 126 11.34 3.70 22.67
N ALA A 127 11.53 4.86 22.06
CA ALA A 127 12.19 4.95 20.78
C ALA A 127 13.46 4.09 20.88
N ARG A 128 13.56 3.02 20.07
CA ARG A 128 14.72 2.10 20.07
C ARG A 128 16.01 2.91 20.14
N ARG A 129 16.95 2.53 21.00
CA ARG A 129 18.21 3.28 21.10
C ARG A 129 18.99 3.13 19.81
N SER A 130 19.86 4.09 19.53
CA SER A 130 20.74 4.02 18.36
C SER A 130 21.55 2.73 18.29
N GLU A 131 22.06 2.27 19.42
CA GLU A 131 22.81 0.99 19.52
C GLU A 131 21.96 -0.24 19.22
N ASP A 132 20.64 -0.19 19.45
CA ASP A 132 19.73 -1.30 19.09
C ASP A 132 19.38 -1.27 17.60
N ILE A 133 19.56 -0.12 16.95
CA ILE A 133 19.25 0.10 15.54
C ILE A 133 20.47 -0.23 14.66
N LEU A 134 21.65 0.21 15.08
CA LEU A 134 22.90 0.11 14.31
C LEU A 134 23.58 -1.25 14.51
N VAL A 135 22.86 -2.33 14.21
CA VAL A 135 23.32 -3.72 14.38
C VAL A 135 23.10 -4.52 13.10
N LYS A 136 23.85 -5.62 12.97
CA LYS A 136 23.52 -6.62 11.95
C LYS A 136 22.34 -7.45 12.45
N HIS A 137 21.31 -7.62 11.61
CA HIS A 137 20.10 -8.35 11.96
C HIS A 137 19.85 -9.53 11.01
N ASP A 138 18.86 -10.36 11.32
CA ASP A 138 18.56 -11.65 10.68
C ASP A 138 17.97 -11.58 9.26
N GLY A 139 17.85 -10.39 8.67
CA GLY A 139 17.24 -10.21 7.35
C GLY A 139 15.73 -10.50 7.26
N GLN A 140 14.98 -10.63 8.37
CA GLN A 140 13.52 -10.84 8.29
C GLN A 140 12.75 -9.57 7.93
N ARG A 141 13.15 -8.43 8.49
CA ARG A 141 12.51 -7.13 8.27
C ARG A 141 13.55 -6.04 8.12
N ARG A 142 13.42 -5.24 7.06
CA ARG A 142 14.31 -4.09 6.82
C ARG A 142 14.05 -2.99 7.84
N THR A 143 15.12 -2.49 8.43
CA THR A 143 15.05 -1.29 9.27
C THR A 143 14.59 -0.10 8.42
N ARG A 144 13.62 0.65 8.94
CA ARG A 144 13.10 1.84 8.26
C ARG A 144 14.19 2.89 8.14
N THR A 145 14.38 3.47 6.96
CA THR A 145 15.42 4.49 6.69
C THR A 145 15.36 5.68 7.64
N CYS A 146 14.16 6.08 8.09
CA CYS A 146 14.03 7.17 9.06
C CYS A 146 14.65 6.84 10.42
N LEU A 147 14.65 5.57 10.84
CA LEU A 147 15.30 5.11 12.08
C LEU A 147 16.82 5.10 11.91
N LEU A 148 17.32 4.62 10.76
CA LEU A 148 18.76 4.63 10.45
C LEU A 148 19.30 6.06 10.42
N ARG A 149 18.64 6.99 9.72
CA ARG A 149 19.06 8.41 9.69
C ARG A 149 19.09 9.02 11.09
N ARG A 150 18.06 8.77 11.89
CA ARG A 150 18.00 9.25 13.27
C ARG A 150 19.15 8.68 14.10
N ALA A 151 19.39 7.37 14.01
CA ALA A 151 20.44 6.71 14.77
C ALA A 151 21.84 7.18 14.36
N LEU A 152 22.09 7.36 13.06
CA LEU A 152 23.34 7.94 12.54
C LEU A 152 23.54 9.36 13.08
N HIS A 153 22.50 10.19 13.09
CA HIS A 153 22.60 11.53 13.66
C HIS A 153 22.91 11.52 15.16
N GLU A 154 22.23 10.67 15.94
CA GLU A 154 22.45 10.50 17.38
C GLU A 154 23.88 10.06 17.73
N VAL A 155 24.52 9.21 16.90
CA VAL A 155 25.92 8.79 17.09
C VAL A 155 26.94 9.76 16.45
N GLY A 156 26.50 10.95 16.03
CA GLY A 156 27.37 12.03 15.57
C GLY A 156 27.81 11.93 14.11
N VAL A 157 27.08 11.20 13.25
CA VAL A 157 27.37 11.21 11.81
C VAL A 157 27.01 12.58 11.22
N PRO A 158 27.98 13.27 10.57
CA PRO A 158 27.70 14.54 9.93
C PRO A 158 26.64 14.42 8.84
N GLU A 159 25.70 15.37 8.78
CA GLU A 159 24.64 15.42 7.77
C GLU A 159 25.17 15.97 6.42
N LYS A 160 26.18 15.30 5.89
CA LYS A 160 26.82 15.58 4.59
C LYS A 160 27.05 14.29 3.81
N CYS A 161 27.06 14.41 2.49
CA CYS A 161 27.42 13.33 1.60
C CYS A 161 28.85 12.85 1.89
N ALA A 162 29.03 11.55 2.09
CA ALA A 162 30.34 10.95 2.35
C ALA A 162 31.29 11.03 1.14
N GLU A 163 30.75 11.15 -0.08
CA GLU A 163 31.55 11.20 -1.32
C GLU A 163 31.92 12.64 -1.71
N CYS A 164 30.91 13.51 -1.92
CA CYS A 164 31.15 14.86 -2.43
C CYS A 164 31.11 15.95 -1.35
N GLY A 165 30.75 15.62 -0.12
CA GLY A 165 30.70 16.57 1.00
C GLY A 165 29.52 17.54 1.00
N VAL A 166 28.62 17.49 0.01
CA VAL A 166 27.42 18.35 -0.01
C VAL A 166 26.57 18.11 1.23
N GLY A 167 26.09 19.17 1.86
CA GLY A 167 25.22 19.10 3.04
C GLY A 167 23.79 18.69 2.71
N ALA A 168 22.91 18.77 3.72
CA ALA A 168 21.47 18.59 3.59
C ALA A 168 20.72 19.80 3.02
N GLU A 169 21.43 20.75 2.39
CA GLU A 169 20.83 21.89 1.69
C GLU A 169 21.29 21.91 0.23
N TRP A 170 20.34 22.13 -0.67
CA TRP A 170 20.56 22.26 -2.10
C TRP A 170 19.70 23.41 -2.63
N LEU A 171 20.34 24.43 -3.23
CA LEU A 171 19.68 25.63 -3.75
C LEU A 171 18.75 26.30 -2.71
N GLY A 172 19.21 26.41 -1.46
CA GLY A 172 18.43 27.01 -0.36
C GLY A 172 17.26 26.17 0.14
N LYS A 173 17.11 24.92 -0.33
CA LYS A 173 16.06 23.99 0.09
C LYS A 173 16.68 22.78 0.79
N ARG A 174 15.98 22.23 1.79
CA ARG A 174 16.42 20.98 2.42
C ARG A 174 16.40 19.83 1.44
N MET A 175 17.51 19.11 1.36
CA MET A 175 17.68 17.87 0.62
C MET A 175 17.91 16.75 1.63
N THR A 176 17.16 15.67 1.49
CA THR A 176 17.39 14.48 2.32
C THR A 176 18.57 13.71 1.76
N LEU A 177 19.61 13.50 2.58
CA LEU A 177 20.65 12.53 2.25
C LEU A 177 20.11 11.11 2.42
N GLU A 178 20.49 10.25 1.48
CA GLU A 178 20.08 8.86 1.40
C GLU A 178 21.06 7.99 2.19
N VAL A 179 20.53 6.95 2.85
CA VAL A 179 21.35 5.96 3.56
C VAL A 179 21.76 4.89 2.57
N ASP A 180 23.06 4.71 2.39
CA ASP A 180 23.66 3.65 1.58
C ASP A 180 24.39 2.65 2.47
N HIS A 181 24.25 1.38 2.12
CA HIS A 181 24.97 0.25 2.73
C HIS A 181 26.20 -0.02 1.86
N ILE A 182 27.39 0.23 2.40
CA ILE A 182 28.66 0.16 1.65
C ILE A 182 28.85 -1.22 1.01
N ASN A 183 28.51 -2.30 1.72
CA ASN A 183 28.59 -3.67 1.22
C ASN A 183 27.37 -4.13 0.41
N GLY A 184 26.30 -3.31 0.30
CA GLY A 184 25.04 -3.67 -0.34
C GLY A 184 24.15 -4.65 0.45
N ASP A 185 24.59 -5.14 1.61
CA ASP A 185 23.82 -5.96 2.52
C ASP A 185 22.94 -5.06 3.40
N TRP A 186 21.66 -5.02 3.05
CA TRP A 186 20.66 -4.22 3.77
C TRP A 186 20.37 -4.70 5.19
N SER A 187 20.78 -5.92 5.54
CA SER A 187 20.62 -6.46 6.90
C SER A 187 21.75 -6.05 7.85
N ASP A 188 22.82 -5.47 7.29
CA ASP A 188 23.98 -5.01 8.03
C ASP A 188 23.89 -3.51 8.32
N ASP A 189 23.06 -3.14 9.30
CA ASP A 189 22.85 -1.74 9.70
C ASP A 189 23.94 -1.20 10.64
N ARG A 190 25.07 -1.91 10.79
CA ARG A 190 26.17 -1.45 11.64
C ARG A 190 26.72 -0.13 11.14
N ARG A 191 27.12 0.74 12.08
CA ARG A 191 27.57 2.11 11.81
C ARG A 191 28.66 2.18 10.75
N GLU A 192 29.61 1.26 10.78
CA GLU A 192 30.74 1.14 9.86
C GLU A 192 30.33 0.79 8.42
N ASN A 193 29.15 0.17 8.23
CA ASN A 193 28.63 -0.21 6.93
C ASN A 193 27.67 0.84 6.34
N LEU A 194 27.28 1.85 7.11
CA LEU A 194 26.35 2.89 6.67
C LEU A 194 27.06 4.20 6.33
N ARG A 195 26.68 4.80 5.20
CA ARG A 195 27.06 6.17 4.83
C ARG A 195 25.86 6.98 4.35
N LEU A 196 25.93 8.29 4.53
CA LEU A 196 24.97 9.23 3.96
C LEU A 196 25.47 9.73 2.60
N LEU A 197 24.64 9.65 1.58
CA LEU A 197 24.95 10.10 0.22
C LEU A 197 23.91 11.09 -0.27
N CYS A 198 24.31 12.07 -1.09
CA CYS A 198 23.32 12.83 -1.85
C CYS A 198 22.73 11.97 -2.97
N PRO A 199 21.52 12.30 -3.48
CA PRO A 199 20.87 11.50 -4.53
C PRO A 199 21.74 11.27 -5.78
N ASN A 200 22.56 12.26 -6.14
CA ASN A 200 23.46 12.15 -7.30
C ASN A 200 24.61 11.18 -7.06
N CYS A 201 25.26 11.23 -5.89
CA CYS A 201 26.33 10.29 -5.54
C CYS A 201 25.80 8.88 -5.30
N HIS A 202 24.60 8.76 -4.71
CA HIS A 202 24.01 7.46 -4.47
C HIS A 202 23.63 6.75 -5.77
N ALA A 203 23.12 7.49 -6.76
CA ALA A 203 22.72 6.96 -8.05
C ALA A 203 23.86 6.28 -8.85
N VAL A 204 25.12 6.63 -8.57
CA VAL A 204 26.31 6.07 -9.24
C VAL A 204 26.98 4.95 -8.43
N THR A 205 26.45 4.61 -7.25
CA THR A 205 26.98 3.48 -6.47
C THR A 205 26.67 2.14 -7.14
N VAL A 206 27.55 1.16 -6.95
CA VAL A 206 27.36 -0.21 -7.45
C VAL A 206 26.17 -0.93 -6.78
N THR A 207 25.76 -0.44 -5.61
CA THR A 207 24.66 -0.96 -4.77
C THR A 207 23.30 -0.36 -5.12
N TRP A 208 23.24 0.66 -5.98
CA TRP A 208 22.02 1.40 -6.31
C TRP A 208 20.96 0.53 -7.00
N CYS A 209 19.69 0.74 -6.62
CA CYS A 209 18.47 0.21 -7.25
C CYS A 209 18.35 -1.32 -7.50
N ARG A 210 19.23 -2.17 -6.93
CA ARG A 210 19.29 -3.64 -7.16
C ARG A 210 19.85 -4.05 -8.54
N GLY A 211 20.98 -3.49 -8.97
CA GLY A 211 21.56 -3.80 -10.29
C GLY A 211 23.08 -3.73 -10.41
N GLY A 212 23.80 -4.47 -9.56
CA GLY A 212 25.27 -4.54 -9.58
C GLY A 212 25.86 -5.95 -9.68
N ARG A 213 25.17 -6.95 -10.25
CA ARG A 213 25.88 -8.13 -10.77
C ARG A 213 26.61 -7.71 -12.05
N ARG A 214 27.71 -6.98 -11.92
CA ARG A 214 28.79 -7.02 -12.91
C ARG A 214 29.93 -7.80 -12.26
N ALA A 215 30.20 -8.95 -12.85
CA ALA A 215 31.37 -9.75 -12.55
C ALA A 215 32.63 -8.86 -12.57
N ALA A 216 33.60 -9.26 -11.75
CA ALA A 216 34.90 -8.63 -11.57
C ALA A 216 35.46 -7.93 -12.81
N MET A 217 35.88 -6.68 -12.66
CA MET A 217 37.05 -6.15 -13.37
C MET A 217 37.89 -5.28 -12.44
N SER A 218 39.19 -5.44 -12.64
CA SER A 218 40.35 -5.18 -11.80
C SER A 218 40.64 -3.71 -11.46
N SER A 219 41.26 -3.55 -10.28
CA SER A 219 42.34 -2.63 -9.89
C SER A 219 42.57 -1.30 -10.63
N THR A 220 42.89 -0.31 -9.78
CA THR A 220 43.69 0.90 -10.01
C THR A 220 43.10 1.96 -10.95
N THR A 221 42.51 3.00 -10.35
CA THR A 221 42.62 4.35 -10.91
C THR A 221 42.79 5.33 -9.76
N GLU A 222 43.97 5.95 -9.72
CA GLU A 222 44.36 7.03 -8.81
C GLU A 222 43.42 8.24 -9.00
N PRO A 223 43.04 8.96 -7.93
CA PRO A 223 42.16 10.12 -8.07
C PRO A 223 42.87 11.25 -8.85
N PRO A 224 42.17 12.01 -9.71
CA PRO A 224 42.78 13.13 -10.40
C PRO A 224 43.23 14.18 -9.39
N ARG A 225 44.51 14.55 -9.48
CA ARG A 225 45.10 15.66 -8.73
C ARG A 225 44.29 16.92 -9.02
N ARG A 226 43.78 17.56 -7.96
CA ARG A 226 43.16 18.88 -8.04
C ARG A 226 44.21 19.86 -8.56
N VAL A 227 43.91 20.54 -9.67
CA VAL A 227 44.62 21.75 -10.07
C VAL A 227 44.10 22.88 -9.18
N ALA A 228 45.04 23.66 -8.64
CA ALA A 228 44.80 24.79 -7.73
C ALA A 228 43.95 25.89 -8.36
#